data_AF-A0A124E5F4-F1
#
_entry.id   AF-A0A124E5F4-F1
#
_cell.length_a   1.000
_cell.length_b   1.000
_cell.length_c   1.000
_cell.angle_alpha   90.00
_cell.angle_beta   90.00
_cell.angle_gamma   90.00
#
_symmetry.space_group_name_H-M   'P 1'
#
loop_
_entity.id
_entity.type
_entity.pdbx_description
1 polymer ?
#
loop_
_entity_poly.entity_id
_entity_poly.type
_entity_poly.pdbx_seq_one_letter_code
_entity_poly.pdbx_strand_id
1 'polypeptide(L)'
;MTDVHPGEVELDFAREWVEFYDPEDATHLIAADMTWLLSRWTCVFGTPACKGTVEGRPDDGCCSHGAFLSDDDDRARLDDAVKQLTDEDWQFREKGLGRKGYLEDDEYDGKPNLRTRKYKGACIFLNRPGFPGGIGCALHSKALKLGVEPLTMKPDVCWQLPIRRSQEWITRPDDTQILRTVITEYDRRGWGEGGADLHWYCTGDPAAHVGARPVFESYAPELTELLGEKAYAELAAMCRRRSALGLVAVHPATRAAE
;
A
#
# COMPACT_ATOMS: atom_id res chain seq x y z
N MET A 1 -22.84 1.92 -2.72
CA MET A 1 -21.96 2.29 -3.84
C MET A 1 -22.17 3.76 -4.05
N THR A 2 -21.08 4.53 -4.13
CA THR A 2 -21.18 5.99 -4.32
C THR A 2 -21.55 6.29 -5.78
N ASP A 3 -22.35 7.33 -6.03
CA ASP A 3 -22.65 7.78 -7.40
C ASP A 3 -21.43 8.44 -8.07
N VAL A 4 -20.43 8.85 -7.28
CA VAL A 4 -19.24 9.61 -7.71
C VAL A 4 -18.08 8.69 -8.11
N HIS A 5 -17.93 7.53 -7.47
CA HIS A 5 -16.84 6.57 -7.71
C HIS A 5 -17.40 5.16 -7.99
N PRO A 6 -17.43 4.72 -9.26
CA PRO A 6 -18.14 3.52 -9.67
C PRO A 6 -17.61 2.23 -9.01
N GLY A 7 -18.47 1.60 -8.21
CA GLY A 7 -18.21 0.31 -7.56
C GLY A 7 -17.65 0.40 -6.14
N GLU A 8 -17.22 1.58 -5.70
CA GLU A 8 -16.69 1.76 -4.35
C GLU A 8 -17.80 1.92 -3.31
N VAL A 9 -17.54 1.39 -2.11
CA VAL A 9 -18.37 1.62 -0.92
C VAL A 9 -18.11 3.01 -0.34
N GLU A 10 -19.06 3.50 0.45
CA GLU A 10 -18.90 4.76 1.20
C GLU A 10 -17.70 4.67 2.15
N LEU A 11 -17.05 5.81 2.44
CA LEU A 11 -15.86 5.87 3.31
C LEU A 11 -16.23 5.90 4.81
N ASP A 12 -17.42 6.40 5.15
CA ASP A 12 -17.86 6.62 6.53
C ASP A 12 -18.76 5.47 7.01
N PHE A 13 -18.11 4.37 7.41
CA PHE A 13 -18.75 3.21 8.02
C PHE A 13 -18.19 2.93 9.42
N ALA A 14 -18.94 2.15 10.21
CA ALA A 14 -18.46 1.70 11.51
C ALA A 14 -17.16 0.91 11.35
N ARG A 15 -16.18 1.17 12.22
CA ARG A 15 -14.91 0.44 12.27
C ARG A 15 -14.74 -0.18 13.65
N GLU A 16 -14.22 -1.40 13.67
CA GLU A 16 -13.82 -2.09 14.89
C GLU A 16 -12.30 -1.94 15.06
N TRP A 17 -11.88 -1.50 16.24
CA TRP A 17 -10.50 -1.15 16.54
C TRP A 17 -9.98 -1.97 17.72
N VAL A 18 -8.67 -2.22 17.71
CA VAL A 18 -7.93 -2.64 18.90
C VAL A 18 -6.84 -1.64 19.20
N GLU A 19 -6.62 -1.39 20.48
CA GLU A 19 -5.44 -0.67 20.97
C GLU A 19 -4.68 -1.57 21.95
N PHE A 20 -3.36 -1.67 21.75
CA PHE A 20 -2.47 -2.46 22.58
C PHE A 20 -1.07 -1.88 22.54
N TYR A 21 -0.24 -2.19 23.53
CA TYR A 21 1.16 -1.75 23.55
C TYR A 21 2.05 -2.73 22.82
N ASP A 22 3.09 -2.20 22.20
CA ASP A 22 4.20 -2.99 21.70
C ASP A 22 4.77 -3.87 22.84
N PRO A 23 4.85 -5.20 22.67
CA PRO A 23 5.41 -6.09 23.68
C PRO A 23 6.86 -5.77 24.07
N GLU A 24 7.60 -5.03 23.24
CA GLU A 24 8.99 -4.64 23.49
C GLU A 24 9.15 -3.18 23.93
N ASP A 25 8.09 -2.38 23.83
CA ASP A 25 8.12 -0.96 24.17
C ASP A 25 6.82 -0.50 24.85
N ALA A 26 6.89 -0.32 26.17
CA ALA A 26 5.77 0.15 26.98
C ALA A 26 5.36 1.61 26.69
N THR A 27 6.15 2.38 25.93
CA THR A 27 5.81 3.73 25.48
C THR A 27 5.38 3.78 24.01
N HIS A 28 5.18 2.62 23.36
CA HIS A 28 4.66 2.51 22.01
C HIS A 28 3.24 1.92 22.02
N LEU A 29 2.24 2.77 21.77
CA LEU A 29 0.84 2.39 21.63
C LEU A 29 0.52 2.12 20.16
N ILE A 30 -0.07 0.96 19.86
CA ILE A 30 -0.51 0.58 18.53
C ILE A 30 -2.04 0.54 18.50
N ALA A 31 -2.64 1.31 17.60
CA ALA A 31 -4.06 1.29 17.28
C ALA A 31 -4.26 0.67 15.89
N ALA A 32 -5.01 -0.42 15.79
CA ALA A 32 -5.17 -1.17 14.54
C ALA A 32 -6.64 -1.36 14.17
N ASP A 33 -6.97 -1.06 12.92
CA ASP A 33 -8.30 -1.23 12.34
C ASP A 33 -8.56 -2.70 12.01
N MET A 34 -9.33 -3.37 12.85
CA MET A 34 -9.71 -4.77 12.65
C MET A 34 -10.73 -4.94 11.53
N THR A 35 -11.55 -3.93 11.22
CA THR A 35 -12.46 -3.97 10.07
C THR A 35 -11.67 -4.11 8.77
N TRP A 36 -10.56 -3.39 8.64
CA TRP A 36 -9.65 -3.48 7.52
C TRP A 36 -8.82 -4.77 7.53
N LEU A 37 -8.15 -5.06 8.64
CA LEU A 37 -7.18 -6.17 8.75
C LEU A 37 -7.83 -7.56 8.58
N LEU A 38 -9.12 -7.69 8.92
CA LEU A 38 -9.89 -8.92 8.72
C LEU A 38 -10.74 -8.90 7.43
N SER A 39 -10.65 -7.83 6.64
CA SER A 39 -11.29 -7.78 5.33
C SER A 39 -10.67 -8.80 4.37
N ARG A 40 -11.40 -9.13 3.29
CA ARG A 40 -10.93 -10.02 2.22
C ARG A 40 -10.25 -9.28 1.07
N TRP A 41 -9.73 -8.08 1.31
CA TRP A 41 -9.04 -7.34 0.26
C TRP A 41 -7.81 -8.11 -0.25
N THR A 42 -7.59 -8.09 -1.56
CA THR A 42 -6.36 -8.54 -2.21
C THR A 42 -6.04 -7.61 -3.38
N CYS A 43 -4.76 -7.45 -3.70
CA CYS A 43 -4.37 -6.76 -4.93
C CYS A 43 -4.92 -7.53 -6.14
N VAL A 44 -5.65 -6.83 -7.01
CA VAL A 44 -6.26 -7.38 -8.23
C VAL A 44 -5.60 -6.86 -9.51
N PHE A 45 -4.42 -6.25 -9.41
CA PHE A 45 -3.67 -5.75 -10.57
C PHE A 45 -3.45 -6.86 -11.60
N GLY A 46 -3.60 -6.51 -12.89
CA GLY A 46 -3.49 -7.47 -13.99
C GLY A 46 -4.72 -8.35 -14.20
N THR A 47 -5.78 -8.17 -13.41
CA THR A 47 -7.08 -8.81 -13.62
C THR A 47 -8.12 -7.79 -14.11
N PRO A 48 -9.25 -8.22 -14.70
CA PRO A 48 -10.34 -7.31 -15.09
C PRO A 48 -10.95 -6.48 -13.94
N ALA A 49 -10.73 -6.88 -12.69
CA ALA A 49 -11.22 -6.13 -11.53
C ALA A 49 -10.39 -4.87 -11.23
N CYS A 50 -9.15 -4.77 -11.73
CA CYS A 50 -8.36 -3.55 -11.58
C CYS A 50 -8.77 -2.52 -12.64
N LYS A 51 -9.45 -1.44 -12.22
CA LYS A 51 -9.91 -0.38 -13.13
C LYS A 51 -8.89 0.75 -13.32
N GLY A 52 -7.78 0.74 -12.57
CA GLY A 52 -6.76 1.79 -12.57
C GLY A 52 -7.23 3.07 -11.88
N THR A 53 -6.29 3.87 -11.36
CA THR A 53 -6.64 5.13 -10.67
C THR A 53 -6.99 6.27 -11.63
N VAL A 54 -6.67 6.13 -12.91
CA VAL A 54 -6.95 7.13 -13.95
C VAL A 54 -7.92 6.53 -14.95
N GLU A 55 -8.96 7.30 -15.30
CA GLU A 55 -10.00 6.88 -16.23
C GLU A 55 -9.42 6.41 -17.57
N GLY A 56 -9.94 5.29 -18.08
CA GLY A 56 -9.50 4.69 -19.34
C GLY A 56 -8.09 4.07 -19.31
N ARG A 57 -7.46 3.95 -18.13
CA ARG A 57 -6.09 3.42 -17.97
C ARG A 57 -6.03 2.26 -16.95
N PRO A 58 -6.75 1.15 -17.19
CA PRO A 58 -6.83 0.03 -16.25
C PRO A 58 -5.48 -0.68 -16.05
N ASP A 59 -4.63 -0.68 -17.07
CA ASP A 59 -3.32 -1.34 -17.06
C ASP A 59 -2.27 -0.64 -16.17
N ASP A 60 -2.57 0.56 -15.66
CA ASP A 60 -1.62 1.33 -14.85
C ASP A 60 -1.80 1.12 -13.34
N GLY A 61 -2.96 0.60 -12.89
CA GLY A 61 -3.23 0.38 -11.47
C GLY A 61 -2.96 1.62 -10.60
N CYS A 62 -2.29 1.42 -9.46
CA CYS A 62 -1.81 2.50 -8.59
C CYS A 62 -0.51 3.17 -9.08
N CYS A 63 0.13 2.65 -10.15
CA CYS A 63 1.40 3.17 -10.66
C CYS A 63 1.25 4.44 -11.52
N SER A 64 0.03 4.92 -11.77
CA SER A 64 -0.26 6.10 -12.61
C SER A 64 0.49 7.37 -12.18
N HIS A 65 0.71 7.55 -10.88
CA HIS A 65 1.21 8.81 -10.33
C HIS A 65 2.73 8.82 -10.10
N GLY A 66 3.41 7.68 -10.20
CA GLY A 66 4.74 7.51 -9.61
C GLY A 66 4.64 7.33 -8.09
N ALA A 67 5.78 7.23 -7.41
CA ALA A 67 5.87 7.06 -5.97
C ALA A 67 6.90 8.03 -5.40
N PHE A 68 6.47 8.82 -4.42
CA PHE A 68 7.38 9.68 -3.66
C PHE A 68 8.27 8.82 -2.78
N LEU A 69 9.52 9.28 -2.60
CA LEU A 69 10.44 8.65 -1.66
C LEU A 69 10.19 9.22 -0.26
N SER A 70 10.29 8.36 0.75
CA SER A 70 10.10 8.75 2.15
C SER A 70 11.34 9.45 2.71
N ASP A 71 12.52 8.89 2.45
CA ASP A 71 13.81 9.37 2.97
C ASP A 71 15.01 8.87 2.12
N ASP A 72 16.22 9.19 2.59
CA ASP A 72 17.47 8.79 1.95
C ASP A 72 17.69 7.26 1.98
N ASP A 73 17.11 6.55 2.95
CA ASP A 73 17.22 5.09 3.04
C ASP A 73 16.30 4.41 2.02
N ASP A 74 15.09 4.92 1.81
CA ASP A 74 14.19 4.50 0.72
C ASP A 74 14.84 4.72 -0.65
N ARG A 75 15.51 5.87 -0.81
CA ARG A 75 16.32 6.13 -2.00
C ARG A 75 17.42 5.11 -2.19
N ALA A 76 18.21 4.82 -1.16
CA ALA A 76 19.31 3.86 -1.23
C ALA A 76 18.81 2.44 -1.57
N ARG A 77 17.71 1.99 -0.93
CA ARG A 77 17.07 0.70 -1.22
C ARG A 77 16.59 0.62 -2.67
N LEU A 78 15.96 1.68 -3.18
CA LEU A 78 15.55 1.74 -4.58
C LEU A 78 16.75 1.65 -5.54
N ASP A 79 17.82 2.39 -5.27
CA ASP A 79 19.05 2.36 -6.07
C ASP A 79 19.64 0.93 -6.14
N ASP A 80 19.62 0.20 -5.02
CA ASP A 80 20.06 -1.20 -4.97
C ASP A 80 19.12 -2.16 -5.70
N ALA A 81 17.81 -1.96 -5.60
CA ALA A 81 16.83 -2.74 -6.35
C ALA A 81 16.99 -2.51 -7.87
N VAL A 82 17.25 -1.28 -8.31
CA VAL A 82 17.47 -0.92 -9.71
C VAL A 82 18.70 -1.62 -10.30
N LYS A 83 19.79 -1.76 -9.53
CA LYS A 83 21.00 -2.48 -9.98
C LYS A 83 20.73 -3.95 -10.30
N GLN A 84 19.69 -4.54 -9.71
CA GLN A 84 19.31 -5.93 -9.94
C GLN A 84 18.43 -6.12 -11.19
N LEU A 85 17.86 -5.04 -11.74
CA LEU A 85 17.00 -5.10 -12.92
C LEU A 85 17.82 -5.25 -14.21
N THR A 86 17.38 -6.17 -15.06
CA THR A 86 17.90 -6.39 -16.41
C THR A 86 16.95 -5.81 -17.47
N ASP A 87 17.37 -5.81 -18.73
CA ASP A 87 16.52 -5.37 -19.85
C ASP A 87 15.32 -6.31 -20.07
N GLU A 88 15.38 -7.55 -19.58
CA GLU A 88 14.26 -8.50 -19.57
C GLU A 88 13.24 -8.20 -18.45
N ASP A 89 13.70 -7.55 -17.37
CA ASP A 89 12.86 -7.22 -16.22
C ASP A 89 12.14 -5.88 -16.39
N TRP A 90 12.76 -4.91 -17.05
CA TRP A 90 12.32 -3.52 -17.07
C TRP A 90 12.30 -2.92 -18.46
N GLN A 91 11.10 -2.76 -19.02
CA GLN A 91 10.84 -2.27 -20.38
C GLN A 91 11.52 -0.93 -20.70
N PHE A 92 11.59 -0.03 -19.72
CA PHE A 92 12.10 1.33 -19.90
C PHE A 92 13.47 1.55 -19.25
N ARG A 93 14.23 0.47 -19.00
CA ARG A 93 15.54 0.51 -18.37
C ARG A 93 16.52 1.47 -19.03
N GLU A 94 16.62 1.44 -20.35
CA GLU A 94 17.45 2.39 -21.12
C GLU A 94 17.09 3.86 -20.81
N LYS A 95 15.80 4.17 -20.66
CA LYS A 95 15.33 5.53 -20.36
C LYS A 95 15.50 5.89 -18.88
N GLY A 96 15.36 4.92 -17.99
CA GLY A 96 15.55 5.10 -16.56
C GLY A 96 17.01 5.24 -16.16
N LEU A 97 17.94 4.59 -16.87
CA LEU A 97 19.39 4.73 -16.65
C LEU A 97 20.03 5.83 -17.50
N GLY A 98 19.27 6.42 -18.44
CA GLY A 98 19.73 7.52 -19.26
C GLY A 98 19.84 8.84 -18.48
N ARG A 99 20.22 9.92 -19.19
CA ARG A 99 20.51 11.25 -18.62
C ARG A 99 19.46 11.79 -17.64
N LYS A 100 18.19 11.49 -17.87
CA LYS A 100 17.09 12.02 -17.05
C LYS A 100 16.78 11.15 -15.81
N GLY A 101 17.43 9.99 -15.63
CA GLY A 101 17.27 9.10 -14.47
C GLY A 101 15.93 8.34 -14.39
N TYR A 102 15.67 7.66 -13.28
CA TYR A 102 14.36 7.04 -12.95
C TYR A 102 13.59 7.79 -11.86
N LEU A 103 14.16 8.90 -11.39
CA LEU A 103 13.54 9.83 -10.45
C LEU A 103 13.39 11.21 -11.12
N GLU A 104 12.47 12.00 -10.61
CA GLU A 104 12.26 13.40 -10.94
C GLU A 104 12.00 14.20 -9.65
N ASP A 105 12.38 15.48 -9.67
CA ASP A 105 12.00 16.42 -8.63
C ASP A 105 10.51 16.75 -8.75
N ASP A 106 9.81 16.76 -7.63
CA ASP A 106 8.43 17.19 -7.49
C ASP A 106 8.24 17.82 -6.10
N GLU A 107 7.02 18.21 -5.76
CA GLU A 107 6.67 18.76 -4.46
C GLU A 107 5.68 17.84 -3.74
N TYR A 108 5.91 17.62 -2.46
CA TYR A 108 5.00 16.95 -1.54
C TYR A 108 4.79 17.82 -0.31
N ASP A 109 3.53 18.18 -0.02
CA ASP A 109 3.17 19.09 1.08
C ASP A 109 3.95 20.43 1.03
N GLY A 110 4.09 20.99 -0.19
CA GLY A 110 4.80 22.24 -0.44
C GLY A 110 6.33 22.18 -0.23
N LYS A 111 6.90 20.97 -0.10
CA LYS A 111 8.34 20.75 0.06
C LYS A 111 8.91 19.97 -1.12
N PRO A 112 10.13 20.30 -1.58
CA PRO A 112 10.82 19.50 -2.58
C PRO A 112 10.94 18.04 -2.14
N ASN A 113 10.58 17.13 -3.03
CA ASN A 113 10.68 15.70 -2.80
C ASN A 113 11.02 14.98 -4.13
N LEU A 114 11.60 13.79 -4.03
CA LEU A 114 11.87 12.93 -5.16
C LEU A 114 10.69 12.00 -5.40
N ARG A 115 10.35 11.81 -6.67
CA ARG A 115 9.35 10.83 -7.11
C ARG A 115 9.91 9.94 -8.20
N THR A 116 9.51 8.67 -8.23
CA THR A 116 9.74 7.83 -9.42
C THR A 116 9.15 8.51 -10.64
N ARG A 117 9.99 8.71 -11.65
CA ARG A 117 9.64 9.51 -12.82
C ARG A 117 8.46 8.89 -13.57
N LYS A 118 7.53 9.72 -14.02
CA LYS A 118 6.52 9.29 -14.98
C LYS A 118 7.09 9.24 -16.39
N TYR A 119 6.93 8.12 -17.08
CA TYR A 119 7.28 7.95 -18.48
C TYR A 119 6.07 7.41 -19.26
N LYS A 120 5.67 8.14 -20.29
CA LYS A 120 4.43 7.88 -21.06
C LYS A 120 3.21 7.71 -20.14
N GLY A 121 3.02 8.68 -19.26
CA GLY A 121 1.82 8.82 -18.43
C GLY A 121 1.81 8.08 -17.10
N ALA A 122 2.64 7.06 -16.87
CA ALA A 122 2.69 6.32 -15.59
C ALA A 122 4.13 6.12 -15.11
N CYS A 123 4.32 5.54 -13.91
CA CYS A 123 5.62 5.23 -13.34
C CYS A 123 6.54 4.51 -14.36
N ILE A 124 7.81 4.92 -14.41
CA ILE A 124 8.80 4.35 -15.30
C ILE A 124 9.10 2.87 -15.05
N PHE A 125 8.85 2.37 -13.83
CA PHE A 125 9.00 0.97 -13.47
C PHE A 125 7.81 0.09 -13.88
N LEU A 126 6.70 0.68 -14.35
CA LEU A 126 5.57 -0.10 -14.86
C LEU A 126 5.89 -0.60 -16.27
N ASN A 127 5.99 -1.91 -16.44
CA ASN A 127 5.97 -2.54 -17.76
C ASN A 127 4.54 -2.53 -18.31
N ARG A 128 4.38 -2.21 -19.59
CA ARG A 128 3.09 -2.06 -20.27
C ARG A 128 2.66 -3.36 -20.96
N PRO A 129 1.37 -3.50 -21.33
CA PRO A 129 0.91 -4.61 -22.17
C PRO A 129 1.81 -4.83 -23.39
N GLY A 130 2.09 -6.11 -23.68
CA GLY A 130 2.93 -6.52 -24.81
C GLY A 130 4.44 -6.53 -24.55
N PHE A 131 4.92 -6.12 -23.37
CA PHE A 131 6.32 -6.33 -23.00
C PHE A 131 6.59 -7.82 -22.74
N PRO A 132 7.63 -8.45 -23.34
CA PRO A 132 7.92 -9.87 -23.15
C PRO A 132 8.14 -10.30 -21.69
N GLY A 133 8.66 -9.40 -20.84
CA GLY A 133 8.85 -9.64 -19.41
C GLY A 133 7.56 -9.58 -18.56
N GLY A 134 6.41 -9.33 -19.19
CA GLY A 134 5.10 -9.21 -18.54
C GLY A 134 4.72 -7.78 -18.16
N ILE A 135 3.41 -7.55 -18.00
CA ILE A 135 2.85 -6.30 -17.48
C ILE A 135 3.05 -6.21 -15.96
N GLY A 136 3.25 -4.98 -15.46
CA GLY A 136 3.30 -4.71 -14.02
C GLY A 136 4.61 -4.07 -13.58
N CYS A 137 4.75 -3.87 -12.27
CA CYS A 137 5.94 -3.24 -11.72
C CYS A 137 7.16 -4.16 -11.90
N ALA A 138 8.21 -3.64 -12.54
CA ALA A 138 9.47 -4.34 -12.77
C ALA A 138 10.15 -4.75 -11.45
N LEU A 139 10.08 -3.90 -10.41
CA LEU A 139 10.63 -4.17 -9.07
C LEU A 139 9.89 -5.33 -8.40
N HIS A 140 8.56 -5.32 -8.46
CA HIS A 140 7.73 -6.41 -7.93
C HIS A 140 8.00 -7.73 -8.66
N SER A 141 7.99 -7.70 -10.00
CA SER A 141 8.24 -8.88 -10.81
C SER A 141 9.63 -9.45 -10.56
N LYS A 142 10.63 -8.59 -10.35
CA LYS A 142 11.99 -9.00 -10.00
C LYS A 142 12.05 -9.64 -8.63
N ALA A 143 11.38 -9.10 -7.62
CA ALA A 143 11.32 -9.68 -6.29
C ALA A 143 10.77 -11.11 -6.32
N LEU A 144 9.68 -11.33 -7.06
CA LEU A 144 9.11 -12.66 -7.27
C LEU A 144 10.10 -13.63 -7.95
N LYS A 145 10.84 -13.17 -8.98
CA LYS A 145 11.87 -13.98 -9.65
C LYS A 145 13.02 -14.36 -8.71
N LEU A 146 13.36 -13.48 -7.78
CA LEU A 146 14.42 -13.70 -6.79
C LEU A 146 13.93 -14.50 -5.57
N GLY A 147 12.62 -14.71 -5.42
CA GLY A 147 12.05 -15.37 -4.25
C GLY A 147 12.14 -14.53 -2.97
N VAL A 148 12.16 -13.20 -3.10
CA VAL A 148 12.16 -12.26 -1.97
C VAL A 148 10.86 -11.48 -1.92
N GLU A 149 10.54 -10.93 -0.75
CA GLU A 149 9.31 -10.16 -0.57
C GLU A 149 9.36 -8.85 -1.40
N PRO A 150 8.30 -8.50 -2.15
CA PRO A 150 8.29 -7.29 -2.98
C PRO A 150 8.58 -5.99 -2.24
N LEU A 151 8.25 -5.92 -0.93
CA LEU A 151 8.58 -4.77 -0.09
C LEU A 151 10.09 -4.47 -0.03
N THR A 152 10.93 -5.49 -0.20
CA THR A 152 12.40 -5.34 -0.16
C THR A 152 12.99 -4.65 -1.40
N MET A 153 12.20 -4.49 -2.47
CA MET A 153 12.65 -3.92 -3.74
C MET A 153 11.87 -2.67 -4.16
N LYS A 154 10.73 -2.40 -3.54
CA LYS A 154 9.82 -1.32 -3.94
C LYS A 154 10.07 -0.08 -3.07
N PRO A 155 9.80 1.13 -3.58
CA PRO A 155 9.75 2.32 -2.74
C PRO A 155 8.73 2.18 -1.62
N ASP A 156 8.95 2.88 -0.51
CA ASP A 156 8.12 2.77 0.71
C ASP A 156 6.63 2.93 0.46
N VAL A 157 6.25 4.02 -0.22
CA VAL A 157 4.86 4.28 -0.54
C VAL A 157 4.25 3.15 -1.38
N CYS A 158 5.02 2.53 -2.27
CA CYS A 158 4.51 1.49 -3.17
C CYS A 158 4.25 0.16 -2.48
N TRP A 159 5.06 -0.25 -1.51
CA TRP A 159 4.85 -1.53 -0.82
C TRP A 159 3.90 -1.40 0.36
N GLN A 160 3.84 -0.22 1.00
CA GLN A 160 2.89 0.02 2.08
C GLN A 160 1.45 -0.08 1.59
N LEU A 161 1.15 0.39 0.36
CA LEU A 161 -0.20 0.29 -0.18
C LEU A 161 -0.71 -1.16 -0.22
N PRO A 162 -1.93 -1.44 0.28
CA PRO A 162 -2.94 -0.49 0.79
C PRO A 162 -3.00 -0.38 2.33
N ILE A 163 -1.94 -0.75 3.05
CA ILE A 163 -1.81 -0.46 4.47
C ILE A 163 -1.41 1.00 4.63
N ARG A 164 -2.14 1.75 5.46
CA ARG A 164 -1.76 3.09 5.89
C ARG A 164 -1.22 3.02 7.31
N ARG A 165 0.02 3.49 7.48
CA ARG A 165 0.61 3.73 8.80
C ARG A 165 0.73 5.23 9.04
N SER A 166 0.31 5.69 10.22
CA SER A 166 0.66 7.01 10.72
C SER A 166 1.24 6.91 12.12
N GLN A 167 2.16 7.80 12.45
CA GLN A 167 2.81 7.83 13.76
C GLN A 167 2.79 9.25 14.31
N GLU A 168 2.45 9.39 15.58
CA GLU A 168 2.44 10.66 16.29
C GLU A 168 2.94 10.48 17.73
N TRP A 169 3.67 11.47 18.24
CA TRP A 169 3.99 11.53 19.67
C TRP A 169 2.82 12.17 20.42
N ILE A 170 2.32 11.48 21.45
CA ILE A 170 1.24 11.97 22.31
C ILE A 170 1.79 12.25 23.70
N THR A 171 1.53 13.46 24.18
CA THR A 171 1.73 13.82 25.60
C THR A 171 0.47 13.47 26.38
N ARG A 172 0.61 12.62 27.39
CA ARG A 172 -0.48 12.22 28.28
C ARG A 172 -0.76 13.26 29.37
N PRO A 173 -1.90 13.16 30.09
CA PRO A 173 -2.21 14.06 31.21
C PRO A 173 -1.19 14.04 32.36
N ASP A 174 -0.35 13.01 32.44
CA ASP A 174 0.73 12.86 33.42
C ASP A 174 2.11 13.30 32.87
N ASP A 175 2.12 14.06 31.77
CA ASP A 175 3.31 14.57 31.06
C ASP A 175 4.20 13.49 30.43
N THR A 176 3.82 12.20 30.48
CA THR A 176 4.56 11.15 29.78
C THR A 176 4.33 11.24 28.27
N GLN A 177 5.41 11.04 27.50
CA GLN A 177 5.34 10.96 26.04
C GLN A 177 5.31 9.51 25.59
N ILE A 178 4.39 9.20 24.68
CA ILE A 178 4.31 7.91 24.02
C ILE A 178 4.26 8.09 22.51
N LEU A 179 4.82 7.13 21.77
CA LEU A 179 4.61 7.01 20.34
C LEU A 179 3.28 6.28 20.10
N ARG A 180 2.39 6.87 19.31
CA ARG A 180 1.19 6.19 18.83
C ARG A 180 1.32 5.86 17.36
N THR A 181 1.30 4.57 17.04
CA THR A 181 1.21 4.06 15.67
C THR A 181 -0.24 3.68 15.37
N VAL A 182 -0.74 4.11 14.22
CA VAL A 182 -2.08 3.75 13.74
C VAL A 182 -1.94 2.96 12.43
N ILE A 183 -2.53 1.77 12.36
CA ILE A 183 -2.59 0.91 11.17
C ILE A 183 -4.02 0.85 10.65
N THR A 184 -4.23 1.33 9.42
CA THR A 184 -5.54 1.38 8.78
C THR A 184 -5.51 0.93 7.33
N GLU A 185 -6.69 0.86 6.74
CA GLU A 185 -6.88 0.95 5.31
C GLU A 185 -6.28 2.26 4.77
N TYR A 186 -5.54 2.17 3.67
CA TYR A 186 -5.25 3.31 2.81
C TYR A 186 -6.46 3.49 1.92
N ASP A 187 -7.35 4.40 2.27
CA ASP A 187 -8.51 4.79 1.46
C ASP A 187 -8.16 6.02 0.58
N ARG A 188 -9.17 6.59 -0.09
CA ARG A 188 -8.98 7.79 -0.92
C ARG A 188 -8.40 8.98 -0.14
N ARG A 189 -8.79 9.17 1.12
CA ARG A 189 -8.30 10.29 1.95
C ARG A 189 -6.81 10.16 2.24
N GLY A 190 -6.28 8.94 2.23
CA GLY A 190 -4.84 8.69 2.31
C GLY A 190 -4.02 9.34 1.17
N TRP A 191 -4.64 9.65 0.03
CA TRP A 191 -3.96 10.32 -1.10
C TRP A 191 -3.93 11.85 -0.97
N GLY A 192 -4.40 12.41 0.15
CA GLY A 192 -4.55 13.85 0.32
C GLY A 192 -5.65 14.41 -0.60
N GLU A 193 -5.50 15.66 -1.04
CA GLU A 193 -6.47 16.32 -1.91
C GLU A 193 -6.69 15.57 -3.23
N GLY A 194 -5.65 14.96 -3.79
CA GLY A 194 -5.72 14.20 -5.05
C GLY A 194 -6.49 12.88 -4.95
N GLY A 195 -6.87 12.45 -3.74
CA GLY A 195 -7.66 11.24 -3.53
C GLY A 195 -9.08 11.30 -4.06
N ALA A 196 -9.68 12.49 -4.05
CA ALA A 196 -11.01 12.73 -4.62
C ALA A 196 -11.00 12.61 -6.15
N ASP A 197 -9.86 12.88 -6.79
CA ASP A 197 -9.70 12.86 -8.24
C ASP A 197 -9.41 11.46 -8.81
N LEU A 198 -9.17 10.45 -7.97
CA LEU A 198 -8.96 9.09 -8.46
C LEU A 198 -10.24 8.60 -9.13
N HIS A 199 -10.14 8.06 -10.34
CA HIS A 199 -11.28 7.49 -11.04
C HIS A 199 -11.88 6.30 -10.27
N TRP A 200 -10.99 5.45 -9.74
CA TRP A 200 -11.33 4.26 -9.00
C TRP A 200 -10.21 3.92 -8.01
N TYR A 201 -10.58 3.35 -6.87
CA TYR A 201 -9.61 2.86 -5.89
C TYR A 201 -10.02 1.54 -5.25
N CYS A 202 -9.06 0.61 -5.21
CA CYS A 202 -9.34 -0.81 -4.98
C CYS A 202 -9.81 -1.16 -3.57
N THR A 203 -9.45 -0.38 -2.55
CA THR A 203 -9.77 -0.69 -1.16
C THR A 203 -11.26 -0.53 -0.85
N GLY A 204 -11.97 0.28 -1.64
CA GLY A 204 -13.41 0.45 -1.53
C GLY A 204 -14.24 -0.48 -2.42
N ASP A 205 -13.67 -1.19 -3.39
CA ASP A 205 -14.45 -1.93 -4.39
C ASP A 205 -14.62 -3.41 -4.01
N PRO A 206 -15.86 -3.94 -3.87
CA PRO A 206 -16.11 -5.35 -3.57
C PRO A 206 -15.39 -6.34 -4.49
N ALA A 207 -15.13 -5.98 -5.76
CA ALA A 207 -14.39 -6.82 -6.69
C ALA A 207 -12.93 -7.07 -6.29
N ALA A 208 -12.36 -6.25 -5.39
CA ALA A 208 -11.05 -6.48 -4.78
C ALA A 208 -11.11 -7.22 -3.45
N HIS A 209 -12.29 -7.41 -2.85
CA HIS A 209 -12.49 -8.12 -1.58
C HIS A 209 -12.76 -9.63 -1.76
N VAL A 210 -11.99 -10.25 -2.65
CA VAL A 210 -12.13 -11.66 -3.05
C VAL A 210 -10.95 -12.54 -2.60
N GLY A 211 -10.10 -12.01 -1.73
CA GLY A 211 -8.89 -12.67 -1.23
C GLY A 211 -9.21 -13.90 -0.40
N ALA A 212 -8.48 -15.01 -0.66
CA ALA A 212 -8.65 -16.25 0.08
C ALA A 212 -8.23 -16.14 1.57
N ARG A 213 -7.31 -15.22 1.88
CA ARG A 213 -6.83 -14.93 3.23
C ARG A 213 -7.17 -13.47 3.60
N PRO A 214 -7.47 -13.18 4.87
CA PRO A 214 -7.66 -11.81 5.31
C PRO A 214 -6.36 -11.00 5.22
N VAL A 215 -6.48 -9.68 5.20
CA VAL A 215 -5.34 -8.76 5.02
C VAL A 215 -4.21 -9.01 6.03
N PHE A 216 -4.52 -9.24 7.31
CA PHE A 216 -3.48 -9.47 8.32
C PHE A 216 -2.60 -10.70 8.06
N GLU A 217 -3.09 -11.67 7.27
CA GLU A 217 -2.34 -12.86 6.87
C GLU A 217 -1.69 -12.72 5.49
N SER A 218 -2.36 -12.08 4.54
CA SER A 218 -1.84 -11.91 3.18
C SER A 218 -0.73 -10.86 3.12
N TYR A 219 -0.77 -9.85 3.98
CA TYR A 219 0.20 -8.76 4.13
C TYR A 219 1.06 -8.92 5.40
N ALA A 220 1.28 -10.16 5.84
CA ALA A 220 2.12 -10.45 7.01
C ALA A 220 3.53 -9.85 6.91
N PRO A 221 4.25 -9.92 5.76
CA PRO A 221 5.58 -9.31 5.63
C PRO A 221 5.54 -7.78 5.80
N GLU A 222 4.60 -7.09 5.14
CA GLU A 222 4.46 -5.64 5.21
C GLU A 222 4.09 -5.17 6.62
N LEU A 223 3.17 -5.87 7.29
CA LEU A 223 2.80 -5.55 8.66
C LEU A 223 3.94 -5.82 9.65
N THR A 224 4.75 -6.84 9.39
CA THR A 224 5.97 -7.12 10.17
C THR A 224 7.00 -6.02 9.99
N GLU A 225 7.23 -5.54 8.77
CA GLU A 225 8.14 -4.42 8.49
C GLU A 225 7.63 -3.12 9.14
N LEU A 226 6.32 -2.90 9.15
CA LEU A 226 5.73 -1.67 9.70
C LEU A 226 5.72 -1.62 11.23
N LEU A 227 5.61 -2.76 11.91
CA LEU A 227 5.38 -2.84 13.36
C LEU A 227 6.52 -3.52 14.13
N GLY A 228 7.36 -4.29 13.46
CA GLY A 228 8.26 -5.25 14.09
C GLY A 228 7.60 -6.61 14.34
N GLU A 229 8.44 -7.65 14.46
CA GLU A 229 8.01 -9.06 14.54
C GLU A 229 7.09 -9.34 15.73
N LYS A 230 7.42 -8.86 16.92
CA LYS A 230 6.64 -9.17 18.14
C LYS A 230 5.32 -8.43 18.20
N ALA A 231 5.29 -7.16 17.81
CA ALA A 231 4.08 -6.38 17.72
C ALA A 231 3.12 -6.94 16.64
N TYR A 232 3.64 -7.31 15.47
CA TYR A 232 2.83 -8.00 14.45
C TYR A 232 2.30 -9.35 14.96
N ALA A 233 3.12 -10.14 15.64
CA ALA A 233 2.69 -11.44 16.17
C ALA A 233 1.52 -11.30 17.15
N GLU A 234 1.55 -10.30 18.04
CA GLU A 234 0.44 -10.01 18.95
C GLU A 234 -0.80 -9.53 18.19
N LEU A 235 -0.65 -8.60 17.24
CA LEU A 235 -1.75 -8.14 16.39
C LEU A 235 -2.40 -9.30 15.63
N ALA A 236 -1.60 -10.16 15.01
CA ALA A 236 -2.08 -11.33 14.29
C ALA A 236 -2.81 -12.32 15.22
N ALA A 237 -2.33 -12.50 16.46
CA ALA A 237 -3.01 -13.32 17.46
C ALA A 237 -4.37 -12.73 17.84
N MET A 238 -4.46 -11.41 18.03
CA MET A 238 -5.72 -10.70 18.25
C MET A 238 -6.67 -10.86 17.06
N CYS A 239 -6.19 -10.67 15.82
CA CYS A 239 -6.99 -10.86 14.60
C CYS A 239 -7.52 -12.29 14.47
N ARG A 240 -6.71 -13.32 14.73
CA ARG A 240 -7.16 -14.74 14.71
C ARG A 240 -8.26 -15.01 15.73
N ARG A 241 -8.06 -14.56 16.99
CA ARG A 241 -9.09 -14.67 18.04
C ARG A 241 -10.38 -13.96 17.61
N ARG A 242 -10.23 -12.77 17.04
CA ARG A 242 -11.36 -11.95 16.60
C ARG A 242 -12.12 -12.57 15.45
N SER A 243 -11.41 -13.12 14.47
CA SER A 243 -12.00 -13.80 13.30
C SER A 243 -12.92 -14.95 13.73
N ALA A 244 -12.51 -15.73 14.74
CA ALA A 244 -13.31 -16.83 15.29
C ALA A 244 -14.61 -16.39 15.98
N LEU A 245 -14.70 -15.12 16.40
CA LEU A 245 -15.88 -14.55 17.07
C LEU A 245 -16.82 -13.80 16.11
N GLY A 246 -16.38 -13.51 14.87
CA GLY A 246 -17.14 -12.76 13.86
C GLY A 246 -17.19 -11.24 14.11
N LEU A 247 -16.75 -10.44 13.14
CA LEU A 247 -16.66 -8.98 13.24
C LEU A 247 -18.00 -8.29 13.56
N VAL A 248 -18.00 -7.26 14.41
CA VAL A 248 -19.16 -6.38 14.63
C VAL A 248 -19.28 -5.43 13.43
N ALA A 249 -18.15 -4.84 13.04
CA ALA A 249 -18.05 -3.95 11.90
C ALA A 249 -17.33 -4.64 10.73
N VAL A 250 -18.07 -5.45 9.97
CA VAL A 250 -17.54 -6.06 8.73
C VAL A 250 -17.32 -4.98 7.67
N HIS A 251 -16.17 -5.02 6.99
CA HIS A 251 -15.85 -4.07 5.93
C HIS A 251 -16.96 -4.10 4.85
N PRO A 252 -17.58 -2.95 4.49
CA PRO A 252 -18.72 -2.95 3.59
C PRO A 252 -18.42 -3.60 2.23
N ALA A 253 -17.20 -3.42 1.70
CA ALA A 253 -16.80 -4.03 0.45
C ALA A 253 -16.62 -5.56 0.57
N THR A 254 -16.19 -6.07 1.74
CA THR A 254 -16.16 -7.52 1.99
C THR A 254 -17.56 -8.09 2.07
N ARG A 255 -18.46 -7.44 2.83
CA ARG A 255 -19.86 -7.87 2.93
C ARG A 255 -20.59 -7.86 1.59
N ALA A 256 -20.24 -6.94 0.68
CA ALA A 256 -20.85 -6.85 -0.64
C ALA A 256 -20.25 -7.82 -1.67
N ALA A 257 -19.10 -8.44 -1.37
CA ALA A 257 -18.46 -9.44 -2.23
C ALA A 257 -18.94 -10.87 -1.94
N GLU A 258 -19.55 -11.10 -0.76
CA GLU A 258 -20.21 -12.34 -0.34
C GLU A 258 -21.61 -12.48 -0.96
#